data_AF-A0A422ZC16-F1
#
_entry.id   AF-A0A422ZC16-F1
#
_cell.length_a   1.000
_cell.length_b   1.000
_cell.length_c   1.000
_cell.angle_alpha   90.00
_cell.angle_beta   90.00
_cell.angle_gamma   90.00
#
_symmetry.space_group_name_H-M   'P 1'
#
loop_
_entity.id
_entity.type
_entity.pdbx_description
1 polymer ?
#
loop_
_entity_poly.entity_id
_entity_poly.type
_entity_poly.pdbx_seq_one_letter_code
_entity_poly.pdbx_strand_id
1 'polypeptide(L)' 'MQDLKIEYRDGKLVELSIDGVSFLSASAISFSHTANETLPTIILTMSVGVGERLEPPSPPRENLRIIEK' A
#
# COMPACT_ATOMS: atom_id res chain seq x y z
N MET A 1 -2.76 0.83 -18.72
CA MET A 1 -1.47 1.43 -18.37
C MET A 1 -0.93 2.11 -19.62
N GLN A 2 -0.99 3.43 -19.62
CA GLN A 2 -0.47 4.34 -20.64
C GLN A 2 0.95 4.79 -20.31
N ASP A 3 1.27 4.95 -19.02
CA ASP A 3 2.58 5.39 -18.55
C ASP A 3 3.02 4.57 -17.32
N LEU A 4 4.30 4.22 -17.29
CA LEU A 4 4.96 3.56 -16.16
C LEU A 4 6.36 4.14 -16.01
N LYS A 5 6.63 4.71 -14.83
CA LYS A 5 7.97 5.15 -14.46
C LYS A 5 8.44 4.42 -13.23
N ILE A 6 9.65 3.87 -13.32
CA ILE A 6 10.36 3.23 -12.21
C ILE A 6 11.77 3.82 -12.18
N GLU A 7 12.11 4.54 -11.12
CA GLU A 7 13.43 5.15 -10.94
C GLU A 7 14.10 4.62 -9.68
N TYR A 8 15.32 4.12 -9.86
CA TYR A 8 16.23 3.77 -8.78
C TYR A 8 17.42 4.72 -8.78
N ARG A 9 17.80 5.17 -7.59
CA ARG A 9 19.01 5.95 -7.36
C ARG A 9 19.75 5.36 -6.17
N ASP A 10 21.04 5.09 -6.34
CA ASP A 10 21.89 4.48 -5.30
C ASP A 10 21.29 3.19 -4.70
N GLY A 11 20.68 2.36 -5.56
CA GLY A 11 20.03 1.11 -5.16
C GLY A 11 18.70 1.26 -4.41
N LYS A 12 18.17 2.48 -4.28
CA LYS A 12 16.87 2.76 -3.62
C LYS A 12 15.83 3.18 -4.65
N LEU A 13 14.60 2.70 -4.46
CA LEU A 13 13.45 3.17 -5.24
C LEU A 13 13.16 4.62 -4.84
N VAL A 14 13.28 5.55 -5.79
CA VAL A 14 12.98 6.97 -5.57
C VAL A 14 11.67 7.40 -6.23
N GLU A 15 11.24 6.67 -7.27
CA GLU A 15 9.97 6.92 -7.93
C GLU A 15 9.38 5.62 -8.49
N LEU A 16 8.10 5.42 -8.24
CA LEU A 16 7.27 4.47 -8.94
C LEU A 16 5.96 5.19 -9.25
N SER A 17 5.63 5.38 -10.53
CA SER A 17 4.36 5.94 -10.95
C SER A 17 3.71 5.14 -12.07
N ILE A 18 2.39 4.99 -11.98
CA ILE A 18 1.55 4.30 -12.96
C ILE A 18 0.46 5.27 -13.37
N ASP A 19 0.40 5.62 -14.65
CA ASP A 19 -0.61 6.54 -15.20
C ASP A 19 -0.69 7.86 -14.40
N GLY A 20 0.46 8.37 -13.95
CA GLY A 20 0.57 9.58 -13.12
C GLY A 20 0.34 9.40 -11.61
N VAL A 21 -0.05 8.21 -11.15
CA VAL A 21 -0.26 7.90 -9.72
C VAL A 21 1.03 7.38 -9.11
N SER A 22 1.50 7.99 -8.03
CA SER A 22 2.76 7.62 -7.35
C SER A 22 2.58 6.59 -6.23
N PHE A 23 3.52 5.65 -6.11
CA PHE A 23 3.54 4.57 -5.11
C PHE A 23 4.88 4.58 -4.36
N LEU A 24 4.89 5.02 -3.10
CA LEU A 24 6.12 5.19 -2.30
C LEU A 24 6.40 4.04 -1.32
N SER A 25 5.46 3.11 -1.13
CA SER A 25 5.51 2.07 -0.09
C SER A 25 5.47 0.65 -0.63
N ALA A 26 5.85 0.46 -1.90
CA ALA A 26 6.00 -0.87 -2.47
C ALA A 26 7.20 -1.59 -1.82
N SER A 27 6.94 -2.75 -1.22
CA SER A 27 7.97 -3.65 -0.66
C SER A 27 8.51 -4.63 -1.70
N ALA A 28 7.75 -4.93 -2.76
CA ALA A 28 8.22 -5.66 -3.92
C ALA A 28 7.51 -5.20 -5.19
N ILE A 29 8.22 -5.27 -6.32
CA ILE A 29 7.72 -4.92 -7.65
C ILE A 29 8.03 -6.09 -8.58
N SER A 30 7.01 -6.60 -9.27
CA SER A 30 7.17 -7.56 -10.36
C SER A 30 6.54 -6.97 -11.62
N PHE A 31 7.30 -6.96 -12.72
CA PHE A 31 6.88 -6.41 -14.00
C PHE A 31 7.10 -7.44 -15.09
N SER A 32 6.08 -7.69 -15.90
CA SER A 32 6.12 -8.60 -17.05
C SER A 32 5.57 -7.91 -18.28
N HIS A 33 6.29 -8.01 -19.39
CA HIS A 33 5.85 -7.50 -20.69
C HIS A 33 6.35 -8.43 -21.80
N THR A 34 5.52 -8.61 -22.82
CA THR A 34 5.93 -9.25 -24.07
C THR A 34 5.75 -8.24 -25.20
N ALA A 35 6.83 -7.94 -25.92
CA ALA A 35 6.83 -6.92 -26.95
C ALA A 35 5.79 -7.23 -28.06
N ASN A 36 4.98 -6.23 -28.42
CA ASN A 36 3.96 -6.30 -29.48
C ASN A 36 2.81 -7.30 -29.24
N GLU A 37 2.61 -7.76 -28.01
CA GLU A 37 1.51 -8.67 -27.69
C GLU A 37 0.45 -8.01 -26.81
N THR A 38 0.59 -8.17 -25.50
CA THR A 38 -0.41 -7.76 -24.51
C THR A 38 0.08 -6.57 -23.69
N LEU A 39 -0.86 -5.91 -23.01
CA LEU A 39 -0.50 -4.82 -22.11
C LEU A 39 0.43 -5.32 -21.00
N PRO A 40 1.45 -4.53 -20.63
CA PRO A 40 2.34 -4.88 -19.54
C PRO A 40 1.58 -5.12 -18.23
N THR A 41 2.00 -6.13 -17.48
CA THR A 41 1.45 -6.48 -16.17
C THR A 41 2.44 -6.04 -15.10
N ILE A 42 1.93 -5.35 -14.08
CA ILE A 42 2.69 -4.97 -12.89
C ILE A 42 1.99 -5.49 -11.64
N ILE A 43 2.76 -6.09 -10.74
CA ILE A 43 2.31 -6.56 -9.43
C ILE A 43 3.12 -5.80 -8.38
N LEU A 44 2.40 -5.10 -7.51
CA LEU A 44 2.98 -4.37 -6.38
C LEU A 44 2.62 -5.11 -5.10
N THR A 45 3.64 -5.45 -4.31
CA THR A 45 3.44 -5.84 -2.92
C THR A 45 3.64 -4.61 -2.07
N MET A 46 2.71 -4.31 -1.20
CA MET A 46 2.79 -3.18 -0.27
C MET A 46 2.68 -3.72 1.15
N SER A 47 3.55 -3.26 2.04
CA SER A 47 3.38 -3.53 3.45
C SER A 47 2.25 -2.66 3.97
N VAL A 48 1.15 -3.28 4.41
CA VAL A 48 0.15 -2.58 5.20
C VAL A 48 0.79 -2.33 6.57
N GLY A 49 1.19 -1.08 6.83
CA GLY A 49 1.63 -0.70 8.16
C GLY A 49 0.54 -0.95 9.19
N VAL A 50 0.91 -1.16 10.45
CA VAL A 50 -0.02 -1.12 11.59
C VAL A 50 -0.47 0.33 11.79
N GLY A 51 -1.28 0.84 10.86
CA GLY A 51 -2.04 2.09 11.02
C GLY A 51 -3.23 1.83 11.92
N GLU A 52 -3.63 2.87 12.67
CA GLU A 52 -4.58 2.87 13.79
C GLU A 52 -5.62 1.74 13.74
N ARG A 53 -5.70 0.99 14.85
CA ARG A 53 -6.71 -0.02 15.12
C ARG A 53 -8.04 0.41 14.49
N LEU A 54 -8.51 -0.34 13.50
CA LEU A 54 -9.82 -0.14 12.84
C LEU A 54 -11.01 -0.41 13.77
N GLU A 55 -10.77 -0.50 15.08
CA GLU A 55 -11.85 -0.69 16.03
C GLU A 55 -12.39 0.66 16.46
N PRO A 56 -13.71 0.77 16.62
CA PRO A 56 -14.31 1.93 17.23
C PRO A 56 -13.62 2.22 18.58
N PRO A 57 -13.46 3.48 18.97
CA PRO A 57 -12.98 3.81 20.30
C PRO A 57 -13.83 3.06 21.32
N SER A 58 -13.20 2.20 22.14
CA SER A 58 -13.90 1.54 23.24
C SER A 58 -14.53 2.61 24.12
N PRO A 59 -15.83 2.53 24.44
CA PRO A 59 -16.48 3.57 25.21
C PRO A 59 -15.75 3.76 26.55
N PRO A 60 -15.58 5.00 27.03
CA PRO A 60 -14.89 5.26 28.29
C PRO A 60 -15.56 4.45 29.39
N ARG A 61 -14.75 3.68 30.12
CA ARG A 61 -15.21 2.83 31.24
C ARG A 61 -15.75 3.62 32.44
N GLU A 62 -15.74 4.95 32.38
CA GLU A 62 -16.15 5.85 33.46
C GLU A 62 -17.60 5.66 33.92
N ASN A 63 -18.49 5.09 33.10
CA ASN A 63 -19.89 4.86 33.45
C ASN A 63 -20.26 3.39 33.71
N LEU A 64 -19.28 2.48 33.74
CA LEU A 64 -19.54 1.08 34.06
C LEU A 64 -19.58 0.91 35.58
N ARG A 65 -20.79 0.75 36.14
CA ARG A 65 -20.98 0.32 37.53
C ARG A 65 -21.26 -1.17 37.56
N ILE A 66 -20.47 -1.90 38.35
CA ILE A 66 -20.78 -3.29 38.67
C ILE A 66 -22.01 -3.28 39.56
N ILE A 67 -23.09 -3.93 39.12
CA ILE A 67 -24.26 -4.18 39.95
C ILE A 67 -24.07 -5.59 40.52
N GLU A 68 -23.72 -5.68 41.80
CA GLU A 68 -23.75 -6.94 42.53
C GLU A 68 -25.22 -7.32 42.82
N LYS A 69 -25.52 -8.61 42.70
CA LYS A 69 -26.86 -9.19 42.88
C LYS A 69 -27.09 -9.63 44.32
#